data_AF-A0A8J5XEE5-F1
#
_entry.id   AF-A0A8J5XEE5-F1
#
_cell.length_a   1.000
_cell.length_b   1.000
_cell.length_c   1.000
_cell.angle_alpha   90.00
_cell.angle_beta   90.00
_cell.angle_gamma   90.00
#
_symmetry.space_group_name_H-M   'P 1'
#
loop_
_entity.id
_entity.type
_entity.pdbx_description
1 polymer ?
#
loop_
_entity_poly.entity_id
_entity_poly.type
_entity_poly.pdbx_seq_one_letter_code
_entity_poly.pdbx_strand_id
1 'polypeptide(L)'
;MESDSDRLPRGQRVLVSGLSARSDVNGLAAEVQHFDESVGRYAILVLVTGEQLRVKPEHISAVAEPSHDDEQSLPSWQDGLGTAAQYEWLADCYRLRLDDDMNYASFLHGIYHPAPTAMTIFEDFLLFAKLARARGVVPASGWDWTTFCEVAAPLLRVALPQHEALEKHGVEQLQLQSGASASRSLRSTAERVYGSDPLAERDPFCEIVEDQIQTALEPEPIGGSYYVDTTLESDAAIFADVGGAAAWKRLLAEVS
;
A
#
# COMPACT_ATOMS: atom_id res chain seq x y z
N MET A 1 -22.62 33.10 -11.66
CA MET A 1 -22.11 32.04 -12.54
C MET A 1 -20.73 31.70 -12.02
N GLU A 2 -20.64 30.72 -11.12
CA GLU A 2 -19.36 30.11 -10.78
C GLU A 2 -18.83 29.46 -12.06
N SER A 3 -17.56 29.73 -12.39
CA SER A 3 -16.98 29.25 -13.64
C SER A 3 -16.80 27.74 -13.56
N ASP A 4 -16.99 27.05 -14.69
CA ASP A 4 -16.77 25.61 -14.87
C ASP A 4 -15.31 25.17 -14.61
N SER A 5 -14.42 26.11 -14.28
CA SER A 5 -12.97 25.92 -14.06
C SER A 5 -12.61 25.30 -12.70
N ASP A 6 -13.54 25.18 -11.75
CA ASP A 6 -13.27 24.62 -10.41
C ASP A 6 -13.67 23.14 -10.27
N ARG A 7 -14.10 22.50 -11.37
CA ARG A 7 -14.49 21.08 -11.33
C ARG A 7 -13.29 20.15 -11.47
N LEU A 8 -13.26 19.13 -10.64
CA LEU A 8 -12.25 18.07 -10.70
C LEU A 8 -12.55 17.17 -11.91
N PRO A 9 -11.58 16.92 -12.80
CA PRO A 9 -11.79 16.09 -13.98
C PRO A 9 -11.96 14.62 -13.62
N ARG A 10 -12.58 13.84 -14.52
CA ARG A 10 -12.58 12.37 -14.40
C ARG A 10 -11.15 11.84 -14.37
N GLY A 11 -10.88 10.87 -13.51
CA GLY A 11 -9.56 10.29 -13.28
C GLY A 11 -8.77 11.01 -12.19
N GLN A 12 -9.17 12.22 -11.77
CA GLN A 12 -8.48 12.97 -10.72
C GLN A 12 -8.52 12.19 -9.41
N ARG A 13 -7.35 11.98 -8.80
CA ARG A 13 -7.25 11.48 -7.44
C ARG A 13 -7.68 12.52 -6.41
N VAL A 14 -8.47 12.08 -5.44
CA VAL A 14 -9.00 12.91 -4.38
C VAL A 14 -8.91 12.21 -3.02
N LEU A 15 -8.83 12.99 -1.95
CA LEU A 15 -8.94 12.50 -0.58
C LEU A 15 -10.35 12.79 -0.09
N VAL A 16 -11.04 11.77 0.43
CA VAL A 16 -12.37 11.92 1.00
C VAL A 16 -12.26 12.44 2.43
N SER A 17 -13.10 13.41 2.83
CA SER A 17 -13.11 13.94 4.19
C SER A 17 -14.48 14.52 4.58
N GLY A 18 -14.71 14.71 5.88
CA GLY A 18 -15.87 15.42 6.41
C GLY A 18 -17.21 14.67 6.33
N LEU A 19 -17.25 13.41 5.86
CA LEU A 19 -18.51 12.65 5.76
C LEU A 19 -18.94 12.19 7.15
N SER A 20 -20.15 12.60 7.58
CA SER A 20 -20.70 12.18 8.88
C SER A 20 -21.41 10.82 8.81
N ALA A 21 -22.07 10.51 7.70
CA ALA A 21 -22.82 9.26 7.52
C ALA A 21 -21.93 8.08 7.09
N ARG A 22 -20.74 8.38 6.58
CA ARG A 22 -19.74 7.43 6.11
C ARG A 22 -18.36 7.89 6.57
N SER A 23 -18.18 8.00 7.88
CA SER A 23 -16.90 8.43 8.45
C SER A 23 -15.79 7.41 8.22
N ASP A 24 -16.15 6.16 7.97
CA ASP A 24 -15.28 5.03 7.60
C ASP A 24 -14.48 5.27 6.32
N VAL A 25 -14.93 6.16 5.44
CA VAL A 25 -14.19 6.49 4.20
C VAL A 25 -13.44 7.81 4.26
N ASN A 26 -13.52 8.55 5.38
CA ASN A 26 -12.72 9.77 5.53
C ASN A 26 -11.24 9.39 5.64
N GLY A 27 -10.37 10.14 4.95
CA GLY A 27 -8.95 9.85 4.81
C GLY A 27 -8.61 8.89 3.67
N LEU A 28 -9.60 8.29 2.99
CA LEU A 28 -9.34 7.38 1.88
C LEU A 28 -9.11 8.12 0.56
N ALA A 29 -8.17 7.59 -0.22
CA ALA A 29 -7.97 7.99 -1.61
C ALA A 29 -9.09 7.44 -2.50
N ALA A 30 -9.59 8.27 -3.39
CA ALA A 30 -10.60 7.93 -4.36
C ALA A 30 -10.29 8.55 -5.73
N GLU A 31 -10.92 8.04 -6.77
CA GLU A 31 -10.80 8.54 -8.13
C GLU A 31 -12.15 9.11 -8.59
N VAL A 32 -12.13 10.33 -9.14
CA VAL A 32 -13.33 10.94 -9.71
C VAL A 32 -13.78 10.18 -10.95
N GLN A 33 -15.00 9.63 -10.93
CA GLN A 33 -15.61 8.97 -12.08
C GLN A 33 -16.36 9.96 -12.97
N HIS A 34 -17.19 10.82 -12.39
CA HIS A 34 -17.84 11.96 -13.05
C HIS A 34 -18.49 12.90 -12.04
N PHE A 35 -18.85 14.12 -12.46
CA PHE A 35 -19.70 15.02 -11.69
C PHE A 35 -21.15 14.93 -12.19
N ASP A 36 -22.09 14.70 -11.28
CA ASP A 36 -23.52 14.68 -11.57
C ASP A 36 -24.12 16.06 -11.26
N GLU A 37 -24.32 16.85 -12.31
CA GLU A 37 -24.86 18.21 -12.20
C GLU A 37 -26.28 18.24 -11.63
N SER A 38 -27.07 17.19 -11.84
CA SER A 38 -28.48 17.17 -11.43
C SER A 38 -28.63 17.16 -9.90
N VAL A 39 -27.64 16.61 -9.20
CA VAL A 39 -27.61 16.51 -7.74
C VAL A 39 -26.46 17.29 -7.09
N GLY A 40 -25.55 17.86 -7.88
CA GLY A 40 -24.40 18.61 -7.40
C GLY A 40 -23.40 17.77 -6.63
N ARG A 41 -23.13 16.54 -7.07
CA ARG A 41 -22.22 15.58 -6.38
C ARG A 41 -21.26 14.91 -7.36
N TYR A 42 -20.07 14.58 -6.87
CA TYR A 42 -19.14 13.70 -7.57
C TYR A 42 -19.48 12.25 -7.32
N ALA A 43 -19.52 11.46 -8.38
CA ALA A 43 -19.36 10.01 -8.30
C ALA A 43 -17.86 9.72 -8.22
N ILE A 44 -17.42 9.09 -7.14
CA ILE A 44 -16.03 8.71 -6.89
C ILE A 44 -15.93 7.19 -6.73
N LEU A 45 -14.78 6.61 -7.07
CA LEU A 45 -14.42 5.23 -6.79
C LEU A 45 -13.37 5.24 -5.69
N VAL A 46 -13.70 4.76 -4.49
CA VAL A 46 -12.74 4.63 -3.39
C VAL A 46 -11.72 3.57 -3.78
N LEU A 47 -10.45 3.95 -3.90
CA LEU A 47 -9.44 3.11 -4.56
C LEU A 47 -9.15 1.83 -3.78
N VAL A 48 -9.22 1.90 -2.44
CA VAL A 48 -8.90 0.74 -1.58
C VAL A 48 -10.07 -0.23 -1.45
N THR A 49 -11.31 0.25 -1.42
CA THR A 49 -12.50 -0.61 -1.25
C THR A 49 -13.15 -0.99 -2.58
N GLY A 50 -12.85 -0.27 -3.66
CA GLY A 50 -13.56 -0.38 -4.93
C GLY A 50 -15.01 0.12 -4.87
N GLU A 51 -15.44 0.73 -3.75
CA GLU A 51 -16.79 1.22 -3.58
C GLU A 51 -17.03 2.52 -4.36
N GLN A 52 -18.21 2.65 -4.98
CA GLN A 52 -18.63 3.91 -5.59
C GLN A 52 -19.46 4.75 -4.61
N LEU A 53 -19.06 6.01 -4.42
CA LEU A 53 -19.75 6.96 -3.55
C LEU A 53 -20.16 8.23 -4.29
N ARG A 54 -21.24 8.86 -3.80
CA ARG A 54 -21.70 10.17 -4.25
C ARG A 54 -21.48 11.23 -3.18
N VAL A 55 -20.43 12.02 -3.35
CA VAL A 55 -19.95 13.00 -2.36
C VAL A 55 -20.11 14.42 -2.87
N LYS A 56 -20.37 15.37 -1.96
CA LYS A 56 -20.39 16.79 -2.32
C LYS A 56 -18.97 17.30 -2.57
N PRO A 57 -18.78 18.38 -3.34
CA PRO A 57 -17.46 18.98 -3.55
C PRO A 57 -16.70 19.30 -2.25
N GLU A 58 -17.39 19.79 -1.21
CA GLU A 58 -16.79 20.12 0.09
C GLU A 58 -16.22 18.92 0.88
N HIS A 59 -16.48 17.68 0.43
CA HIS A 59 -16.02 16.44 1.07
C HIS A 59 -14.87 15.77 0.34
N ILE A 60 -14.34 16.40 -0.70
CA ILE A 60 -13.18 15.91 -1.44
C ILE A 60 -12.18 17.02 -1.64
N SER A 61 -10.90 16.71 -1.48
CA SER A 61 -9.81 17.58 -1.89
C SER A 61 -9.04 16.91 -3.01
N ALA A 62 -8.67 17.68 -4.04
CA ALA A 62 -7.73 17.20 -5.04
C ALA A 62 -6.43 16.80 -4.34
N VAL A 63 -6.03 15.55 -4.51
CA VAL A 63 -4.65 15.17 -4.24
C VAL A 63 -3.90 15.66 -5.45
N ALA A 64 -2.85 16.47 -5.25
CA ALA A 64 -2.00 16.86 -6.36
C ALA A 64 -1.58 15.57 -7.08
N GLU A 65 -2.04 15.42 -8.33
CA GLU A 65 -1.44 14.42 -9.20
C GLU A 65 0.05 14.76 -9.19
N PRO A 66 0.96 13.80 -8.93
CA PRO A 66 2.36 14.08 -9.18
C PRO A 66 2.41 14.56 -10.63
N SER A 67 2.80 15.82 -10.83
CA SER A 67 2.86 16.43 -12.14
C SER A 67 3.70 15.51 -13.02
N HIS A 68 3.08 14.84 -13.99
CA HIS A 68 3.81 14.03 -14.97
C HIS A 68 4.87 14.88 -15.73
N ASP A 69 4.74 16.21 -15.67
CA ASP A 69 5.71 17.15 -16.24
C ASP A 69 6.90 17.50 -15.32
N ASP A 70 6.85 17.19 -14.01
CA ASP A 70 8.01 17.26 -13.10
C ASP A 70 8.66 15.88 -12.85
N GLU A 71 8.17 14.84 -13.52
CA GLU A 71 8.81 13.52 -13.64
C GLU A 71 10.04 13.56 -14.58
N GLN A 72 10.72 14.72 -14.65
CA GLN A 72 11.98 14.87 -15.33
C GLN A 72 13.12 14.29 -14.47
N SER A 73 13.32 12.99 -14.68
CA SER A 73 14.62 12.29 -14.74
C SER A 73 15.30 11.85 -13.46
N LEU A 74 14.56 11.55 -12.40
CA LEU A 74 15.05 10.51 -11.49
C LEU A 74 14.59 9.15 -12.03
N PRO A 75 15.53 8.22 -12.30
CA PRO A 75 15.14 6.89 -12.74
C PRO A 75 14.22 6.28 -11.68
N SER A 76 13.13 5.65 -12.11
CA SER A 76 12.28 4.89 -11.20
C SER A 76 13.12 3.79 -10.53
N TRP A 77 12.76 3.39 -9.32
CA TRP A 77 13.49 2.34 -8.58
C TRP A 77 13.64 1.04 -9.41
N GLN A 78 12.69 0.82 -10.32
CA GLN A 78 12.61 -0.33 -11.20
C GLN A 78 13.43 -0.21 -12.50
N ASP A 79 13.98 0.97 -12.81
CA ASP A 79 14.68 1.23 -14.05
C ASP A 79 15.98 0.41 -14.15
N GLY A 80 16.11 -0.32 -15.26
CA GLY A 80 17.26 -1.22 -15.49
C GLY A 80 17.19 -2.54 -14.72
N LEU A 81 16.14 -2.81 -13.96
CA LEU A 81 15.88 -4.12 -13.35
C LEU A 81 15.04 -5.00 -14.27
N GLY A 82 15.38 -6.29 -14.36
CA GLY A 82 14.47 -7.30 -14.90
C GLY A 82 13.31 -7.58 -13.93
N THR A 83 12.19 -8.09 -14.44
CA THR A 83 10.95 -8.30 -13.66
C THR A 83 11.15 -9.08 -12.36
N ALA A 84 11.91 -10.19 -12.38
CA ALA A 84 12.18 -10.96 -11.17
C ALA A 84 12.94 -10.14 -10.11
N ALA A 85 13.92 -9.35 -10.54
CA ALA A 85 14.67 -8.47 -9.65
C ALA A 85 13.83 -7.30 -9.13
N GLN A 86 12.83 -6.85 -9.88
CA GLN A 86 11.87 -5.84 -9.40
C GLN A 86 10.99 -6.39 -8.27
N TYR A 87 10.54 -7.64 -8.39
CA TYR A 87 9.75 -8.30 -7.34
C TYR A 87 10.57 -8.53 -6.08
N GLU A 88 11.79 -9.05 -6.22
CA GLU A 88 12.70 -9.25 -5.09
C GLU A 88 13.08 -7.92 -4.42
N TRP A 89 13.36 -6.87 -5.22
CA TRP A 89 13.62 -5.53 -4.70
C TRP A 89 12.48 -5.02 -3.84
N LEU A 90 11.24 -5.10 -4.32
CA LEU A 90 10.08 -4.59 -3.57
C LEU A 90 9.83 -5.41 -2.29
N ALA A 91 10.05 -6.73 -2.32
CA ALA A 91 10.00 -7.56 -1.12
C ALA A 91 11.12 -7.22 -0.12
N ASP A 92 12.30 -6.85 -0.60
CA ASP A 92 13.41 -6.40 0.24
C ASP A 92 13.17 -5.00 0.82
N CYS A 93 12.43 -4.11 0.13
CA CYS A 93 11.97 -2.84 0.71
C CYS A 93 11.14 -3.09 1.97
N TYR A 94 10.22 -4.07 1.91
CA TYR A 94 9.43 -4.49 3.07
C TYR A 94 10.32 -5.00 4.20
N ARG A 95 11.23 -5.94 3.91
CA ARG A 95 12.11 -6.56 4.92
C ARG A 95 13.04 -5.55 5.59
N LEU A 96 13.62 -4.63 4.83
CA LEU A 96 14.46 -3.56 5.36
C LEU A 96 13.62 -2.60 6.23
N ARG A 97 12.38 -2.31 5.82
CA ARG A 97 11.49 -1.47 6.62
C ARG A 97 11.15 -2.09 7.97
N LEU A 98 10.90 -3.40 8.03
CA LEU A 98 10.72 -4.10 9.31
C LEU A 98 11.93 -3.91 10.24
N ASP A 99 13.14 -3.97 9.67
CA ASP A 99 14.38 -3.82 10.43
C ASP A 99 14.56 -2.38 10.92
N ASP A 100 14.27 -1.40 10.06
CA ASP A 100 14.31 0.02 10.42
C ASP A 100 13.28 0.34 11.52
N ASP A 101 12.03 -0.11 11.38
CA ASP A 101 10.96 0.14 12.36
C ASP A 101 11.26 -0.50 13.72
N MET A 102 11.86 -1.70 13.72
CA MET A 102 12.34 -2.36 14.94
C MET A 102 13.49 -1.58 15.61
N ASN A 103 14.48 -1.13 14.84
CA ASN A 103 15.68 -0.48 15.38
C ASN A 103 15.47 1.00 15.76
N TYR A 104 14.59 1.72 15.06
CA TYR A 104 14.45 3.18 15.17
C TYR A 104 13.12 3.62 15.80
N ALA A 105 12.02 2.93 15.51
CA ALA A 105 10.69 3.31 15.98
C ALA A 105 10.22 2.48 17.20
N SER A 106 10.94 1.41 17.55
CA SER A 106 10.44 0.38 18.48
C SER A 106 9.08 -0.20 18.06
N PHE A 107 8.81 -0.20 16.76
CA PHE A 107 7.58 -0.72 16.18
C PHE A 107 7.81 -2.18 15.75
N LEU A 108 7.10 -3.10 16.40
CA LEU A 108 7.33 -4.55 16.27
C LEU A 108 6.20 -5.18 15.46
N HIS A 109 6.45 -5.46 14.18
CA HIS A 109 5.49 -6.02 13.23
C HIS A 109 6.15 -7.00 12.26
N GLY A 110 5.35 -7.69 11.44
CA GLY A 110 5.85 -8.75 10.55
C GLY A 110 6.60 -9.84 11.32
N ILE A 111 7.85 -10.12 10.94
CA ILE A 111 8.72 -11.10 11.62
C ILE A 111 9.17 -10.66 13.02
N TYR A 112 9.12 -9.37 13.32
CA TYR A 112 9.50 -8.81 14.62
C TYR A 112 8.32 -8.70 15.59
N HIS A 113 7.10 -9.04 15.16
CA HIS A 113 5.94 -9.09 16.03
C HIS A 113 6.23 -9.94 17.30
N PRO A 114 5.77 -9.55 18.51
CA PRO A 114 6.09 -10.28 19.75
C PRO A 114 5.64 -11.75 19.78
N ALA A 115 4.62 -12.09 18.97
CA ALA A 115 4.16 -13.44 18.74
C ALA A 115 4.00 -13.64 17.22
N PRO A 116 5.08 -13.87 16.46
CA PRO A 116 5.02 -13.90 15.01
C PRO A 116 4.38 -15.23 14.58
N THR A 117 3.33 -15.13 13.77
CA THR A 117 2.68 -16.26 13.11
C THR A 117 2.68 -16.03 11.60
N ALA A 118 2.34 -17.08 10.83
CA ALA A 118 2.16 -16.92 9.40
C ALA A 118 1.11 -15.86 9.05
N MET A 119 0.03 -15.77 9.86
CA MET A 119 -1.02 -14.78 9.67
C MET A 119 -0.56 -13.36 9.96
N THR A 120 0.17 -13.12 11.06
CA THR A 120 0.65 -11.76 11.39
C THR A 120 1.67 -11.25 10.36
N ILE A 121 2.52 -12.14 9.81
CA ILE A 121 3.43 -11.79 8.71
C ILE A 121 2.65 -11.53 7.43
N PHE A 122 1.64 -12.34 7.15
CA PHE A 122 0.78 -12.21 5.98
C PHE A 122 -0.01 -10.89 5.99
N GLU A 123 -0.67 -10.54 7.09
CA GLU A 123 -1.45 -9.31 7.26
C GLU A 123 -0.58 -8.07 7.04
N ASP A 124 0.60 -8.06 7.66
CA ASP A 124 1.54 -6.96 7.57
C ASP A 124 2.14 -6.80 6.16
N PHE A 125 2.42 -7.91 5.49
CA PHE A 125 2.86 -7.86 4.09
C PHE A 125 1.72 -7.48 3.12
N LEU A 126 0.49 -7.88 3.41
CA LEU A 126 -0.68 -7.44 2.65
C LEU A 126 -0.90 -5.93 2.78
N LEU A 127 -0.72 -5.37 3.97
CA LEU A 127 -0.71 -3.92 4.21
C LEU A 127 0.33 -3.24 3.31
N PHE A 128 1.57 -3.73 3.33
CA PHE A 128 2.64 -3.19 2.48
C PHE A 128 2.25 -3.19 0.98
N ALA A 129 1.73 -4.30 0.46
CA ALA A 129 1.34 -4.42 -0.95
C ALA A 129 0.19 -3.47 -1.33
N LYS A 130 -0.82 -3.35 -0.47
CA LYS A 130 -1.94 -2.42 -0.67
C LYS A 130 -1.48 -0.98 -0.70
N LEU A 131 -0.62 -0.60 0.24
CA LEU A 131 -0.03 0.73 0.29
C LEU A 131 0.81 1.02 -0.96
N ALA A 132 1.62 0.06 -1.41
CA ALA A 132 2.43 0.19 -2.62
C ALA A 132 1.56 0.40 -3.86
N ARG A 133 0.41 -0.28 -3.94
CA ARG A 133 -0.58 -0.09 -5.01
C ARG A 133 -1.26 1.27 -4.93
N ALA A 134 -1.79 1.63 -3.76
CA ALA A 134 -2.53 2.87 -3.56
C ALA A 134 -1.66 4.11 -3.86
N ARG A 135 -0.39 4.07 -3.45
CA ARG A 135 0.57 5.16 -3.67
C ARG A 135 1.27 5.13 -5.03
N GLY A 136 0.94 4.16 -5.90
CA GLY A 136 1.51 4.07 -7.24
C GLY A 136 3.01 3.77 -7.25
N VAL A 137 3.52 3.10 -6.22
CA VAL A 137 4.93 2.65 -6.18
C VAL A 137 5.15 1.49 -7.15
N VAL A 138 4.14 0.64 -7.31
CA VAL A 138 4.12 -0.40 -8.34
C VAL A 138 3.43 0.09 -9.61
N PRO A 139 3.86 -0.36 -10.81
CA PRO A 139 3.20 -0.06 -12.07
C PRO A 139 1.68 -0.32 -12.04
N ALA A 140 0.92 0.64 -12.55
CA ALA A 140 -0.54 0.54 -12.63
C ALA A 140 -0.99 -0.67 -13.47
N SER A 141 -0.22 -1.00 -14.51
CA SER A 141 -0.44 -2.12 -15.43
C SER A 141 0.82 -2.97 -15.58
N GLY A 142 0.65 -4.25 -15.90
CA GLY A 142 1.77 -5.19 -16.12
C GLY A 142 2.42 -5.72 -14.84
N TRP A 143 1.98 -5.31 -13.65
CA TRP A 143 2.42 -5.90 -12.40
C TRP A 143 1.69 -7.21 -12.14
N ASP A 144 2.42 -8.33 -12.11
CA ASP A 144 1.89 -9.65 -11.78
C ASP A 144 2.05 -9.94 -10.29
N TRP A 145 0.96 -9.72 -9.55
CA TRP A 145 0.88 -10.00 -8.13
C TRP A 145 1.07 -11.47 -7.77
N THR A 146 0.73 -12.40 -8.67
CA THR A 146 0.92 -13.84 -8.41
C THR A 146 2.41 -14.16 -8.37
N THR A 147 3.12 -13.76 -9.43
CA THR A 147 4.59 -13.96 -9.50
C THR A 147 5.31 -13.17 -8.41
N PHE A 148 4.85 -11.96 -8.06
CA PHE A 148 5.39 -11.20 -6.94
C PHE A 148 5.26 -11.97 -5.60
N CYS A 149 4.10 -12.54 -5.32
CA CYS A 149 3.89 -13.35 -4.11
C CYS A 149 4.81 -14.57 -4.07
N GLU A 150 4.98 -15.28 -5.20
CA GLU A 150 5.87 -16.44 -5.31
C GLU A 150 7.34 -16.07 -5.05
N VAL A 151 7.79 -14.89 -5.51
CA VAL A 151 9.14 -14.38 -5.22
C VAL A 151 9.29 -13.95 -3.76
N ALA A 152 8.25 -13.32 -3.19
CA ALA A 152 8.30 -12.79 -1.83
C ALA A 152 8.24 -13.89 -0.76
N ALA A 153 7.47 -14.96 -0.98
CA ALA A 153 7.21 -16.03 -0.01
C ALA A 153 8.45 -16.52 0.76
N PRO A 154 9.56 -16.94 0.11
CA PRO A 154 10.75 -17.41 0.82
C PRO A 154 11.50 -16.30 1.59
N LEU A 155 11.24 -15.03 1.28
CA LEU A 155 11.92 -13.88 1.86
C LEU A 155 11.21 -13.34 3.12
N LEU A 156 9.89 -13.51 3.22
CA LEU A 156 9.07 -12.88 4.28
C LEU A 156 9.40 -13.35 5.70
N ARG A 157 10.08 -14.48 5.86
CA ARG A 157 10.50 -15.01 7.19
C ARG A 157 11.95 -14.70 7.52
N VAL A 158 12.65 -13.94 6.69
CA VAL A 158 14.08 -13.66 6.82
C VAL A 158 14.27 -12.17 7.03
N ALA A 159 14.94 -11.78 8.11
CA ALA A 159 15.33 -10.38 8.32
C ALA A 159 16.24 -9.90 7.19
N LEU A 160 16.23 -8.60 6.88
CA LEU A 160 17.18 -7.98 5.96
C LEU A 160 17.80 -6.76 6.65
N PRO A 161 18.79 -6.97 7.53
CA PRO A 161 19.44 -5.86 8.19
C PRO A 161 20.19 -4.99 7.18
N GLN A 162 20.40 -3.71 7.51
CA GLN A 162 20.96 -2.71 6.59
C GLN A 162 22.27 -3.15 5.91
N HIS A 163 23.14 -3.86 6.63
CA HIS A 163 24.43 -4.31 6.08
C HIS A 163 24.26 -5.41 5.01
N GLU A 164 23.31 -6.32 5.17
CA GLU A 164 22.97 -7.34 4.17
C GLU A 164 22.27 -6.71 2.97
N ALA A 165 21.39 -5.74 3.19
CA ALA A 165 20.77 -4.97 2.12
C ALA A 165 21.82 -4.25 1.26
N LEU A 166 22.84 -3.68 1.89
CA LEU A 166 23.97 -3.05 1.21
C LEU A 166 24.81 -4.06 0.43
N GLU A 167 25.13 -5.21 1.01
CA GLU A 167 25.88 -6.28 0.31
C GLU A 167 25.12 -6.78 -0.92
N LYS A 168 23.79 -6.95 -0.79
CA LYS A 168 22.92 -7.49 -1.82
C LYS A 168 22.69 -6.52 -2.98
N HIS A 169 22.38 -5.25 -2.68
CA HIS A 169 21.93 -4.27 -3.68
C HIS A 169 22.95 -3.17 -4.00
N GLY A 170 23.97 -2.98 -3.15
CA GLY A 170 25.07 -2.05 -3.38
C GLY A 170 24.74 -0.55 -3.27
N VAL A 171 23.51 -0.19 -2.86
CA VAL A 171 23.01 1.21 -2.98
C VAL A 171 22.41 1.82 -1.71
N GLU A 172 22.39 1.11 -0.58
CA GLU A 172 21.74 1.61 0.66
C GLU A 172 22.50 2.72 1.41
N GLN A 173 23.76 3.04 1.04
CA GLN A 173 24.59 3.96 1.83
C GLN A 173 24.49 5.46 1.46
N LEU A 174 23.76 5.84 0.40
CA LEU A 174 23.86 7.21 -0.13
C LEU A 174 22.93 8.26 0.52
N GLN A 175 22.02 7.87 1.42
CA GLN A 175 20.96 8.79 1.86
C GLN A 175 21.37 9.76 2.99
N LEU A 176 22.42 9.47 3.77
CA LEU A 176 22.79 10.30 4.93
C LEU A 176 23.90 11.33 4.67
N GLN A 177 24.67 11.24 3.57
CA GLN A 177 25.89 12.07 3.42
C GLN A 177 26.03 12.87 2.13
N SER A 178 25.20 12.72 1.11
CA SER A 178 25.41 13.45 -0.14
C SER A 178 24.11 13.59 -0.90
N GLY A 179 23.74 14.83 -1.30
CA GLY A 179 22.60 15.12 -2.16
C GLY A 179 22.75 14.59 -3.60
N ALA A 180 23.14 13.32 -3.77
CA ALA A 180 23.29 12.63 -5.03
C ALA A 180 22.29 11.47 -5.12
N SER A 181 21.31 11.63 -6.02
CA SER A 181 20.33 10.67 -6.53
C SER A 181 19.76 9.65 -5.53
N ALA A 182 18.82 10.12 -4.70
CA ALA A 182 17.95 9.32 -3.82
C ALA A 182 16.96 8.39 -4.56
N SER A 183 17.13 8.15 -5.86
CA SER A 183 16.10 7.56 -6.72
C SER A 183 16.01 6.03 -6.62
N ARG A 184 17.04 5.37 -6.10
CA ARG A 184 17.13 3.89 -6.05
C ARG A 184 17.72 3.38 -4.74
N SER A 185 17.05 3.69 -3.63
CA SER A 185 17.28 3.04 -2.32
C SER A 185 16.04 2.24 -1.94
N LEU A 186 16.24 1.08 -1.31
CA LEU A 186 15.17 0.29 -0.70
C LEU A 186 14.43 1.12 0.35
N ARG A 187 15.16 1.84 1.22
CA ARG A 187 14.56 2.72 2.24
C ARG A 187 13.70 3.81 1.61
N SER A 188 14.24 4.56 0.65
CA SER A 188 13.44 5.58 -0.05
C SER A 188 12.21 4.99 -0.75
N THR A 189 12.33 3.78 -1.30
CA THR A 189 11.18 3.07 -1.90
C THR A 189 10.16 2.68 -0.83
N ALA A 190 10.60 2.17 0.32
CA ALA A 190 9.73 1.81 1.45
C ALA A 190 9.05 3.04 2.07
N GLU A 191 9.75 4.16 2.21
CA GLU A 191 9.17 5.45 2.63
C GLU A 191 8.04 5.88 1.70
N ARG A 192 8.22 5.73 0.38
CA ARG A 192 7.15 6.00 -0.59
C ARG A 192 6.00 5.01 -0.45
N VAL A 193 6.26 3.76 -0.08
CA VAL A 193 5.21 2.77 0.19
C VAL A 193 4.45 3.13 1.46
N TYR A 194 5.10 3.48 2.57
CA TYR A 194 4.43 3.75 3.85
C TYR A 194 3.94 5.19 4.01
N GLY A 195 4.42 6.12 3.18
CA GLY A 195 4.13 7.55 3.29
C GLY A 195 4.89 8.28 4.40
N SER A 196 5.76 7.57 5.14
CA SER A 196 6.54 8.13 6.25
C SER A 196 7.93 7.51 6.34
N ASP A 197 8.88 8.29 6.88
CA ASP A 197 10.18 7.81 7.35
C ASP A 197 10.01 6.97 8.64
N PRO A 198 10.88 5.98 8.92
CA PRO A 198 10.81 5.18 10.15
C PRO A 198 10.85 6.00 11.46
N LEU A 199 11.46 7.19 11.47
CA LEU A 199 11.51 8.08 12.64
C LEU A 199 10.32 9.06 12.71
N ALA A 200 9.52 9.14 11.66
CA ALA A 200 8.35 10.01 11.61
C ALA A 200 7.14 9.34 12.27
N GLU A 201 6.14 10.15 12.63
CA GLU A 201 4.84 9.64 13.02
C GLU A 201 4.24 8.82 11.86
N ARG A 202 3.54 7.73 12.21
CA ARG A 202 2.95 6.83 11.23
C ARG A 202 1.91 7.59 10.40
N ASP A 203 1.95 7.40 9.08
CA ASP A 203 0.94 7.98 8.20
C ASP A 203 -0.46 7.42 8.58
N PRO A 204 -1.45 8.27 8.92
CA PRO A 204 -2.80 7.81 9.27
C PRO A 204 -3.46 6.93 8.20
N PHE A 205 -3.06 7.06 6.93
CA PHE A 205 -3.54 6.19 5.86
C PHE A 205 -3.14 4.73 6.07
N CYS A 206 -2.00 4.46 6.70
CA CYS A 206 -1.58 3.10 7.05
C CYS A 206 -2.53 2.45 8.06
N GLU A 207 -2.98 3.20 9.06
CA GLU A 207 -3.92 2.71 10.08
C GLU A 207 -5.27 2.36 9.45
N ILE A 208 -5.78 3.20 8.54
CA ILE A 208 -7.05 2.94 7.87
C ILE A 208 -6.99 1.65 7.03
N VAL A 209 -5.89 1.45 6.29
CA VAL A 209 -5.74 0.24 5.46
C VAL A 209 -5.53 -1.00 6.34
N GLU A 210 -4.82 -0.87 7.45
CA GLU A 210 -4.65 -1.95 8.44
C GLU A 210 -5.99 -2.36 9.07
N ASP A 211 -6.79 -1.41 9.54
CA ASP A 211 -8.12 -1.67 10.12
C ASP A 211 -9.03 -2.40 9.11
N GLN A 212 -8.96 -2.04 7.82
CA GLN A 212 -9.71 -2.72 6.76
C GLN A 212 -9.26 -4.16 6.56
N ILE A 213 -7.95 -4.41 6.59
CA ILE A 213 -7.40 -5.76 6.50
C ILE A 213 -7.85 -6.59 7.70
N GLN A 214 -7.70 -6.06 8.92
CA GLN A 214 -8.10 -6.73 10.15
C GLN A 214 -9.59 -7.05 10.13
N THR A 215 -10.44 -6.07 9.80
CA THR A 215 -11.89 -6.26 9.69
C THR A 215 -12.26 -7.35 8.66
N ALA A 216 -11.58 -7.36 7.51
CA ALA A 216 -11.86 -8.33 6.44
C ALA A 216 -11.33 -9.76 6.74
N LEU A 217 -10.37 -9.88 7.65
CA LEU A 217 -9.76 -11.17 8.03
C LEU A 217 -10.23 -11.66 9.40
N GLU A 218 -10.98 -10.85 10.13
CA GLU A 218 -11.55 -11.21 11.42
C GLU A 218 -12.48 -12.43 11.29
N PRO A 219 -12.36 -13.43 12.18
CA PRO A 219 -13.24 -14.59 12.17
C PRO A 219 -14.67 -14.19 12.49
N GLU A 220 -15.58 -14.33 11.52
CA GLU A 220 -17.02 -14.26 11.77
C GLU A 220 -17.44 -15.40 12.73
N PRO A 221 -18.16 -15.11 13.83
CA PRO A 221 -18.60 -16.13 14.76
C PRO A 221 -19.71 -17.00 14.15
N ILE A 222 -19.33 -18.07 13.45
CA ILE A 222 -20.28 -19.05 12.92
C ILE A 222 -20.61 -20.06 14.04
N GLY A 223 -21.79 -19.89 14.67
CA GLY A 223 -22.34 -20.88 15.61
C GLY A 223 -21.65 -20.94 16.98
N GLY A 224 -21.02 -19.85 17.43
CA GLY A 224 -20.39 -19.79 18.75
C GLY A 224 -18.99 -20.39 18.82
N SER A 225 -18.39 -20.71 17.67
CA SER A 225 -16.99 -21.08 17.54
C SER A 225 -16.26 -20.04 16.70
N TYR A 226 -15.12 -19.55 17.19
CA TYR A 226 -14.24 -18.64 16.47
C TYR A 226 -13.36 -19.48 15.54
N TYR A 227 -13.79 -19.65 14.29
CA TYR A 227 -12.95 -20.21 13.23
C TYR A 227 -12.36 -19.06 12.42
N VAL A 228 -11.03 -18.95 12.43
CA VAL A 228 -10.32 -18.09 11.47
C VAL A 228 -10.54 -18.69 10.08
N ASP A 229 -11.19 -17.94 9.20
CA ASP A 229 -11.38 -18.35 7.83
C ASP A 229 -10.06 -18.28 7.07
N THR A 230 -9.24 -19.33 7.21
CA THR A 230 -8.00 -19.49 6.45
C THR A 230 -8.23 -19.67 4.96
N THR A 231 -9.49 -19.78 4.51
CA THR A 231 -9.78 -19.95 3.08
C THR A 231 -9.69 -18.63 2.31
N LEU A 232 -9.77 -17.49 3.00
CA LEU A 232 -9.79 -16.13 2.42
C LEU A 232 -10.94 -15.93 1.41
N GLU A 233 -12.03 -16.69 1.56
CA GLU A 233 -13.13 -16.71 0.58
C GLU A 233 -14.25 -15.72 0.94
N SER A 234 -14.42 -15.38 2.21
CA SER A 234 -15.46 -14.45 2.69
C SER A 234 -15.31 -13.04 2.10
N ASP A 235 -14.08 -12.54 1.98
CA ASP A 235 -13.79 -11.15 1.58
C ASP A 235 -12.80 -11.05 0.42
N ALA A 236 -13.07 -11.77 -0.68
CA ALA A 236 -12.23 -11.70 -1.89
C ALA A 236 -12.02 -10.27 -2.43
N ALA A 237 -12.91 -9.33 -2.08
CA ALA A 237 -12.82 -7.91 -2.43
C ALA A 237 -11.57 -7.23 -1.85
N ILE A 238 -11.12 -7.60 -0.63
CA ILE A 238 -9.92 -7.00 -0.02
C ILE A 238 -8.66 -7.28 -0.85
N PHE A 239 -8.66 -8.29 -1.71
CA PHE A 239 -7.50 -8.62 -2.53
C PHE A 239 -7.58 -8.09 -3.97
N ALA A 240 -8.69 -7.45 -4.37
CA ALA A 240 -8.98 -7.17 -5.77
C ALA A 240 -7.94 -6.24 -6.44
N ASP A 241 -7.42 -5.27 -5.69
CA ASP A 241 -6.39 -4.32 -6.12
C ASP A 241 -4.98 -4.90 -6.14
N VAL A 242 -4.78 -6.05 -5.48
CA VAL A 242 -3.49 -6.71 -5.28
C VAL A 242 -3.47 -8.15 -5.82
N GLY A 243 -4.17 -8.43 -6.92
CA GLY A 243 -4.06 -9.72 -7.63
C GLY A 243 -5.08 -10.79 -7.27
N GLY A 244 -6.02 -10.46 -6.37
CA GLY A 244 -7.11 -11.34 -5.97
C GLY A 244 -6.71 -12.42 -4.95
N ALA A 245 -7.73 -12.97 -4.29
CA ALA A 245 -7.55 -13.88 -3.15
C ALA A 245 -6.70 -15.12 -3.44
N ALA A 246 -6.67 -15.59 -4.70
CA ALA A 246 -5.92 -16.78 -5.08
C ALA A 246 -4.40 -16.63 -4.90
N ALA A 247 -3.83 -15.46 -5.24
CA ALA A 247 -2.40 -15.20 -5.05
C ALA A 247 -2.04 -15.19 -3.56
N TRP A 248 -2.85 -14.50 -2.76
CA TRP A 248 -2.65 -14.36 -1.32
C TRP A 248 -2.88 -15.65 -0.54
N LYS A 249 -3.85 -16.49 -0.93
CA LYS A 249 -4.05 -17.82 -0.34
C LYS A 249 -2.83 -18.72 -0.54
N ARG A 250 -2.18 -18.66 -1.70
CA ARG A 250 -0.93 -19.39 -1.95
C ARG A 250 0.20 -18.84 -1.09
N LEU A 251 0.35 -17.52 -1.03
CA LEU A 251 1.33 -16.87 -0.18
C LEU A 251 1.17 -17.33 1.28
N LEU A 252 -0.05 -17.25 1.85
CA LEU A 252 -0.31 -17.68 3.22
C LEU A 252 0.06 -19.14 3.44
N ALA A 253 -0.21 -20.02 2.49
CA ALA A 253 0.13 -21.44 2.58
C ALA A 253 1.64 -21.70 2.53
N GLU A 254 2.40 -20.92 1.75
CA GLU A 254 3.87 -21.02 1.67
C GLU A 254 4.55 -20.36 2.86
N VAL A 255 3.96 -19.30 3.39
CA VAL A 255 4.42 -18.63 4.60
C VAL A 255 4.05 -19.42 5.84
N SER A 256 3.14 -20.41 5.82
CA SER A 256 2.74 -21.19 7.01
C SER A 256 3.77 -22.22 7.46
#